data_AF-A0A0F9VZG9-F1
#
_entry.id   AF-A0A0F9VZG9-F1
#
_cell.length_a   1.000
_cell.length_b   1.000
_cell.length_c   1.000
_cell.angle_alpha   90.00
_cell.angle_beta   90.00
_cell.angle_gamma   90.00
#
_symmetry.space_group_name_H-M   'P 1'
#
loop_
_entity.id
_entity.type
_entity.pdbx_description
1 polymer ?
#
loop_
_entity_poly.entity_id
_entity_poly.type
_entity_poly.pdbx_seq_one_letter_code
_entity_poly.pdbx_strand_id
1 'polypeptide(L)'
;MSEPTSILTFYDLILRTAELAAVAYFGSDAQQRAMIPIDDVNTFDKCKRIVNDGIRMFIAGAPKYGWLWKNRIQSVTFGSVETTGECDSAGDSTSLIDTELQNVYDTDDEINGYYVYDLTQNIYAVITAYSAGTDAVPVGDITVAAWLNYDDASSSLTPADGDSYAITDVKTVAGDKARYWLDQDFGRVAGKITWASNSNRGHTLQWGHEAEIRARREVTVSTGYPNIAAVRRYRNQRRWELIVDPSPIAADTIMFPYELGFDELRMEGGISNYGGTTYLVDDDRWEPSNYFNGWTITLLDGTGRGSYATVTDYDSTEGSITAFADGTDTGVTTKVTSTHALSNGDVVTISGTTSYDGTFVISGVISTTSFEITNAYVADDATGTWKQRQIEVADWLKSNGSAAGINPGTSTAYMIEPAYNKHPAGLLFDDAILSACKAQVEMQYEDVQGGYVQKFYDKDLPDAWTADGRTAPRKLGKLTRGGVRYAVDRLNVSYYNIDGDLVEA
;
A
#
# COMPACT_ATOMS: atom_id res chain seq x y z
N MET A 1 25.91 -10.74 18.17
CA MET A 1 24.66 -10.03 18.49
C MET A 1 24.74 -8.69 17.80
N SER A 2 24.04 -8.48 16.69
CA SER A 2 23.92 -7.12 16.14
C SER A 2 23.20 -6.29 17.20
N GLU A 3 23.71 -5.10 17.50
CA GLU A 3 22.92 -4.15 18.29
C GLU A 3 21.55 -4.00 17.62
N PRO A 4 20.44 -4.00 18.38
CA PRO A 4 19.14 -3.72 17.80
C PRO A 4 19.25 -2.37 17.11
N THR A 5 19.06 -2.35 15.79
CA THR A 5 18.93 -1.09 15.06
C THR A 5 17.81 -0.33 15.74
N SER A 6 18.14 0.81 16.35
CA SER A 6 17.26 1.59 17.24
C SER A 6 16.10 2.27 16.50
N ILE A 7 15.66 1.71 15.38
CA ILE A 7 14.58 2.19 14.53
C ILE A 7 13.27 1.89 15.24
N LEU A 8 12.53 2.93 15.62
CA LEU A 8 11.19 2.77 16.15
C LEU A 8 10.21 2.49 15.02
N THR A 9 9.58 1.33 15.07
CA THR A 9 8.46 1.00 14.19
C THR A 9 7.18 1.70 14.65
N PHE A 10 6.14 1.71 13.82
CA PHE A 10 4.82 2.21 14.26
C PHE A 10 4.26 1.39 15.41
N TYR A 11 4.50 0.08 15.43
CA TYR A 11 4.21 -0.78 16.57
C TYR A 11 4.87 -0.24 17.85
N ASP A 12 6.16 0.10 17.80
CA ASP A 12 6.88 0.63 18.97
C ASP A 12 6.32 1.99 19.44
N LEU A 13 5.93 2.85 18.51
CA LEU A 13 5.33 4.15 18.83
C LEU A 13 3.96 3.99 19.50
N ILE A 14 3.10 3.10 18.98
CA ILE A 14 1.79 2.80 19.56
C ILE A 14 1.96 2.13 20.92
N LEU A 15 2.86 1.15 21.04
CA LEU A 15 3.12 0.45 22.30
C LEU A 15 3.56 1.43 23.40
N ARG A 16 4.55 2.30 23.13
CA ARG A 16 5.02 3.29 24.12
C ARG A 16 3.95 4.34 24.48
N THR A 17 3.06 4.65 23.53
CA THR A 17 1.91 5.53 23.75
C THR A 17 0.89 4.84 24.68
N ALA A 18 0.58 3.57 24.43
CA ALA A 18 -0.34 2.77 25.22
C ALA A 18 0.20 2.51 26.64
N GLU A 19 1.50 2.23 26.79
CA GLU A 19 2.15 2.11 28.10
C GLU A 19 2.03 3.39 28.92
N LEU A 20 2.26 4.55 28.30
CA LEU A 20 2.18 5.83 28.98
C LEU A 20 0.74 6.19 29.38
N ALA A 21 -0.22 5.86 28.52
CA ALA A 21 -1.65 6.03 28.82
C ALA A 21 -2.20 4.94 29.77
N ALA A 22 -1.38 3.98 30.21
CA ALA A 22 -1.78 2.84 31.04
C ALA A 22 -2.90 1.97 30.44
N VAL A 23 -2.93 1.85 29.11
CA VAL A 23 -3.91 1.08 28.35
C VAL A 23 -3.27 -0.04 27.52
N ALA A 24 -2.05 -0.46 27.85
CA ALA A 24 -1.39 -1.56 27.14
C ALA A 24 -2.07 -2.92 27.44
N TYR A 25 -2.06 -3.82 26.45
CA TYR A 25 -2.57 -5.18 26.61
C TYR A 25 -1.47 -6.10 27.15
N PHE A 26 -1.80 -7.01 28.06
CA PHE A 26 -0.84 -7.90 28.74
C PHE A 26 -1.08 -9.39 28.45
N GLY A 27 -1.71 -9.70 27.30
CA GLY A 27 -2.13 -11.05 26.97
C GLY A 27 -3.40 -11.47 27.71
N SER A 28 -3.98 -12.58 27.29
CA SER A 28 -5.24 -13.11 27.85
C SER A 28 -5.12 -13.54 29.32
N ASP A 29 -3.91 -13.84 29.77
CA ASP A 29 -3.57 -14.20 31.15
C ASP A 29 -3.07 -13.03 32.00
N ALA A 30 -2.96 -11.83 31.41
CA ALA A 30 -2.38 -10.62 32.02
C ALA A 30 -0.94 -10.79 32.55
N GLN A 31 -0.21 -11.82 32.11
CA GLN A 31 1.17 -12.11 32.55
C GLN A 31 2.21 -11.81 31.47
N GLN A 32 1.77 -11.46 30.27
CA GLN A 32 2.67 -11.22 29.16
C GLN A 32 3.29 -9.83 29.23
N ARG A 33 4.28 -9.61 28.35
CA ARG A 33 4.83 -8.27 28.14
C ARG A 33 3.74 -7.35 27.56
N ALA A 34 3.86 -6.06 27.84
CA ALA A 34 2.99 -5.05 27.24
C ALA A 34 2.98 -5.18 25.70
N MET A 35 1.79 -5.15 25.14
CA MET A 35 1.47 -5.18 23.73
C MET A 35 0.52 -4.03 23.40
N ILE A 36 0.35 -3.77 22.10
CA ILE A 36 -0.68 -2.85 21.64
C ILE A 36 -2.08 -3.36 22.04
N PRO A 37 -3.02 -2.45 22.41
CA PRO A 37 -4.34 -2.83 22.93
C PRO A 37 -5.28 -3.28 21.81
N ILE A 38 -5.14 -4.52 21.38
CA ILE A 38 -5.94 -5.15 20.32
C ILE A 38 -7.26 -5.75 20.81
N ASP A 39 -7.43 -5.84 22.13
CA ASP A 39 -8.64 -6.36 22.79
C ASP A 39 -9.80 -5.35 22.80
N ASP A 40 -9.51 -4.05 22.71
CA ASP A 40 -10.52 -3.00 22.54
C ASP A 40 -10.19 -2.12 21.34
N VAL A 41 -10.97 -2.28 20.26
CA VAL A 41 -10.89 -1.52 19.01
C VAL A 41 -10.87 -0.01 19.28
N ASN A 42 -11.66 0.47 20.24
CA ASN A 42 -11.72 1.91 20.54
C ASN A 42 -10.43 2.43 21.16
N THR A 43 -9.80 1.63 22.02
CA THR A 43 -8.53 1.99 22.67
C THR A 43 -7.38 1.92 21.67
N PHE A 44 -7.38 0.92 20.79
CA PHE A 44 -6.44 0.86 19.67
C PHE A 44 -6.53 2.10 18.76
N ASP A 45 -7.75 2.45 18.33
CA ASP A 45 -8.00 3.61 17.46
C ASP A 45 -7.61 4.94 18.12
N LYS A 46 -7.84 5.08 19.43
CA LYS A 46 -7.36 6.24 20.19
C LYS A 46 -5.83 6.34 20.16
N CYS A 47 -5.12 5.24 20.40
CA CYS A 47 -3.66 5.20 20.32
C CYS A 47 -3.15 5.52 18.90
N LYS A 48 -3.78 4.96 17.85
CA LYS A 48 -3.47 5.31 16.44
C LYS A 48 -3.63 6.80 16.19
N ARG A 49 -4.73 7.40 16.66
CA ARG A 49 -4.99 8.85 16.52
C ARG A 49 -3.94 9.68 17.24
N ILE A 50 -3.59 9.34 18.48
CA ILE A 50 -2.56 10.03 19.26
C ILE A 50 -1.20 9.99 18.54
N VAL A 51 -0.80 8.83 18.01
CA VAL A 51 0.46 8.69 17.26
C VAL A 51 0.42 9.53 15.98
N ASN A 52 -0.68 9.49 15.23
CA ASN A 52 -0.87 10.31 14.03
C ASN A 52 -0.80 11.81 14.35
N ASP A 53 -1.44 12.26 15.42
CA ASP A 53 -1.40 13.65 15.86
C ASP A 53 -0.01 14.05 16.39
N GLY A 54 0.72 13.13 17.01
CA GLY A 54 2.11 13.32 17.42
C GLY A 54 3.03 13.52 16.22
N ILE A 55 2.88 12.70 15.18
CA ILE A 55 3.63 12.85 13.92
C ILE A 55 3.25 14.16 13.23
N ARG A 56 1.96 14.54 13.22
CA ARG A 56 1.52 15.84 12.69
C ARG A 56 2.12 17.01 13.47
N MET A 57 2.18 16.91 14.81
CA MET A 57 2.82 17.90 15.68
C MET A 57 4.31 18.04 15.35
N PHE A 58 5.02 16.92 15.14
CA PHE A 58 6.41 16.92 14.69
C PHE A 58 6.59 17.56 13.31
N ILE A 59 5.75 17.19 12.33
CA ILE A 59 5.81 17.75 10.97
C ILE A 59 5.47 19.25 10.99
N ALA A 60 4.49 19.69 11.78
CA ALA A 60 4.11 21.09 11.92
C ALA A 60 5.18 21.91 12.66
N GLY A 61 5.94 21.30 13.57
CA GLY A 61 7.10 21.88 14.22
C GLY A 61 8.31 22.08 13.32
N ALA A 62 8.15 21.99 11.99
CA ALA A 62 9.24 22.19 11.04
C ALA A 62 9.92 23.56 11.22
N PRO A 63 11.23 23.66 10.90
CA PRO A 63 11.89 24.95 10.81
C PRO A 63 11.27 25.80 9.69
N LYS A 64 11.58 27.10 9.65
CA LYS A 64 10.97 28.10 8.73
C LYS A 64 10.86 27.69 7.25
N TYR A 65 11.76 26.85 6.76
CA TYR A 65 11.79 26.38 5.35
C TYR A 65 11.35 24.93 5.17
N GLY A 66 10.71 24.35 6.17
CA GLY A 66 10.36 22.93 6.17
C GLY A 66 11.54 22.02 6.50
N TRP A 67 11.20 20.74 6.63
CA TRP A 67 12.12 19.63 6.81
C TRP A 67 12.84 19.30 5.50
N LEU A 68 14.17 19.16 5.51
CA LEU A 68 14.93 18.79 4.30
C LEU A 68 14.77 17.32 3.97
N TRP A 69 14.64 16.44 4.96
CA TRP A 69 14.39 15.02 4.73
C TRP A 69 13.07 14.78 3.97
N LYS A 70 12.12 15.72 4.01
CA LYS A 70 10.89 15.66 3.22
C LYS A 70 11.14 15.91 1.73
N ASN A 71 12.23 16.58 1.37
CA ASN A 71 12.57 16.86 -0.02
C ASN A 71 13.23 15.62 -0.63
N ARG A 72 12.46 14.90 -1.45
CA ARG A 72 12.94 13.76 -2.25
C ARG A 72 13.01 14.14 -3.71
N ILE A 73 13.70 13.32 -4.49
CA ILE A 73 13.72 13.45 -5.94
C ILE A 73 12.82 12.37 -6.52
N GLN A 74 11.77 12.80 -7.22
CA GLN A 74 10.97 11.91 -8.04
C GLN A 74 11.74 11.63 -9.33
N SER A 75 11.76 10.38 -9.75
CA SER A 75 12.22 9.96 -11.07
C SER A 75 11.06 9.33 -11.82
N VAL A 76 10.77 9.80 -13.02
CA VAL A 76 9.75 9.20 -13.90
C VAL A 76 10.39 8.92 -15.25
N THR A 77 10.34 7.67 -15.69
CA THR A 77 10.79 7.25 -17.01
C THR A 77 9.59 7.18 -17.94
N PHE A 78 9.67 7.87 -19.07
CA PHE A 78 8.61 7.88 -20.05
C PHE A 78 8.57 6.57 -20.84
N GLY A 79 7.38 6.25 -21.33
CA GLY A 79 7.19 5.17 -22.27
C GLY A 79 7.62 5.59 -23.67
N SER A 80 8.12 4.63 -24.44
CA SER A 80 8.41 4.79 -25.86
C SER A 80 7.32 4.16 -26.74
N VAL A 81 6.72 3.08 -26.26
CA VAL A 81 5.73 2.28 -27.01
C VAL A 81 4.31 2.59 -26.53
N GLU A 82 3.40 2.76 -27.49
CA GLU A 82 1.95 2.82 -27.26
C GLU A 82 1.29 2.14 -28.46
N THR A 83 0.71 0.98 -28.23
CA THR A 83 -0.04 0.22 -29.23
C THR A 83 -1.48 0.14 -28.76
N THR A 84 -2.42 0.51 -29.63
CA THR A 84 -3.85 0.48 -29.30
C THR A 84 -4.57 -0.45 -30.28
N GLY A 85 -5.59 -1.15 -29.80
CA GLY A 85 -6.40 -2.04 -30.62
C GLY A 85 -7.77 -2.29 -30.00
N GLU A 86 -8.50 -3.22 -30.60
CA GLU A 86 -9.76 -3.74 -30.09
C GLU A 86 -9.61 -5.25 -29.87
N CYS A 87 -10.19 -5.77 -28.79
CA CYS A 87 -10.13 -7.19 -28.49
C CYS A 87 -11.02 -7.97 -29.48
N ASP A 88 -10.47 -8.99 -30.13
CA ASP A 88 -11.17 -9.78 -31.17
C ASP A 88 -12.13 -10.84 -30.60
N SER A 89 -11.97 -11.17 -29.31
CA SER A 89 -12.81 -12.15 -28.63
C SER A 89 -12.74 -11.97 -27.12
N ALA A 90 -13.78 -12.38 -26.39
CA ALA A 90 -13.77 -12.32 -24.93
C ALA A 90 -12.57 -13.08 -24.36
N GLY A 91 -11.73 -12.36 -23.60
CA GLY A 91 -10.65 -12.94 -22.83
C GLY A 91 -11.18 -13.66 -21.57
N ASP A 92 -10.25 -14.26 -20.83
CA ASP A 92 -10.53 -14.80 -19.51
C ASP A 92 -9.79 -14.02 -18.41
N SER A 93 -9.74 -14.57 -17.20
CA SER A 93 -9.02 -13.96 -16.06
C SER A 93 -7.52 -13.79 -16.29
N THR A 94 -6.97 -14.39 -17.35
CA THR A 94 -5.55 -14.51 -17.64
C THR A 94 -5.18 -14.23 -19.10
N SER A 95 -6.11 -13.78 -19.94
CA SER A 95 -5.85 -13.60 -21.38
C SER A 95 -6.56 -12.38 -22.00
N LEU A 96 -5.97 -11.87 -23.07
CA LEU A 96 -6.57 -10.95 -24.04
C LEU A 96 -6.16 -11.41 -25.44
N ILE A 97 -7.11 -11.51 -26.36
CA ILE A 97 -6.87 -12.00 -27.72
C ILE A 97 -7.15 -10.88 -28.73
N ASP A 98 -6.17 -10.56 -29.56
CA ASP A 98 -6.28 -9.70 -30.74
C ASP A 98 -5.38 -10.26 -31.85
N THR A 99 -5.97 -10.75 -32.93
CA THR A 99 -5.27 -11.34 -34.06
C THR A 99 -4.53 -10.32 -34.93
N GLU A 100 -4.90 -9.04 -34.90
CA GLU A 100 -4.21 -7.98 -35.63
C GLU A 100 -2.91 -7.55 -34.94
N LEU A 101 -2.77 -7.82 -33.64
CA LEU A 101 -1.60 -7.47 -32.84
C LEU A 101 -0.29 -8.05 -33.39
N GLN A 102 -0.35 -9.22 -34.03
CA GLN A 102 0.80 -9.88 -34.68
C GLN A 102 1.44 -9.03 -35.78
N ASN A 103 0.69 -8.09 -36.38
CA ASN A 103 1.21 -7.20 -37.42
C ASN A 103 2.15 -6.14 -36.83
N VAL A 104 2.08 -5.94 -35.51
CA VAL A 104 2.90 -5.00 -34.75
C VAL A 104 4.02 -5.75 -34.02
N TYR A 105 3.70 -6.90 -33.40
CA TYR A 105 4.64 -7.73 -32.66
C TYR A 105 4.67 -9.13 -33.27
N ASP A 106 5.73 -9.44 -34.00
CA ASP A 106 5.84 -10.64 -34.85
C ASP A 106 6.66 -11.77 -34.20
N THR A 107 7.10 -11.57 -32.95
CA THR A 107 7.85 -12.56 -32.20
C THR A 107 7.21 -12.88 -30.85
N ASP A 108 7.27 -14.17 -30.48
CA ASP A 108 6.81 -14.61 -29.17
C ASP A 108 7.59 -13.88 -28.06
N ASP A 109 6.87 -13.49 -27.02
CA ASP A 109 7.34 -12.78 -25.82
C ASP A 109 7.99 -11.41 -26.06
N GLU A 110 7.83 -10.79 -27.24
CA GLU A 110 8.40 -9.46 -27.55
C GLU A 110 7.94 -8.37 -26.57
N ILE A 111 6.70 -8.47 -26.11
CA ILE A 111 6.05 -7.54 -25.17
C ILE A 111 5.97 -8.07 -23.73
N ASN A 112 6.78 -9.09 -23.39
CA ASN A 112 6.84 -9.59 -22.02
C ASN A 112 7.31 -8.49 -21.05
N GLY A 113 6.56 -8.29 -19.96
CA GLY A 113 6.80 -7.24 -18.97
C GLY A 113 6.15 -5.89 -19.32
N TYR A 114 5.49 -5.76 -20.47
CA TYR A 114 4.72 -4.56 -20.82
C TYR A 114 3.40 -4.54 -20.04
N TYR A 115 2.70 -3.41 -20.09
CA TYR A 115 1.41 -3.22 -19.43
C TYR A 115 0.32 -3.16 -20.48
N VAL A 116 -0.70 -4.01 -20.34
CA VAL A 116 -1.93 -3.96 -21.15
C VAL A 116 -3.05 -3.34 -20.33
N TYR A 117 -3.81 -2.45 -20.95
CA TYR A 117 -4.92 -1.72 -20.35
C TYR A 117 -6.16 -1.98 -21.16
N ASP A 118 -7.22 -2.48 -20.52
CA ASP A 118 -8.55 -2.46 -21.10
C ASP A 118 -9.22 -1.14 -20.68
N LEU A 119 -9.43 -0.28 -21.67
CA LEU A 119 -9.94 1.07 -21.49
C LEU A 119 -11.46 1.08 -21.28
N THR A 120 -12.16 0.04 -21.73
CA THR A 120 -13.61 -0.08 -21.56
C THR A 120 -13.93 -0.51 -20.12
N GLN A 121 -13.27 -1.56 -19.64
CA GLN A 121 -13.50 -2.13 -18.31
C GLN A 121 -12.76 -1.35 -17.20
N ASN A 122 -11.82 -0.46 -17.55
CA ASN A 122 -10.94 0.24 -16.62
C ASN A 122 -10.07 -0.70 -15.77
N ILE A 123 -9.55 -1.75 -16.40
CA ILE A 123 -8.60 -2.70 -15.81
C ILE A 123 -7.27 -2.66 -16.55
N TYR A 124 -6.23 -3.21 -15.92
CA TYR A 124 -4.91 -3.36 -16.51
C TYR A 124 -4.20 -4.60 -15.98
N ALA A 125 -3.18 -5.06 -16.66
CA ALA A 125 -2.34 -6.16 -16.19
C ALA A 125 -0.90 -6.04 -16.73
N VAL A 126 0.02 -6.76 -16.10
CA VAL A 126 1.38 -6.94 -16.62
C VAL A 126 1.38 -8.18 -17.50
N ILE A 127 1.87 -8.03 -18.73
CA ILE A 127 1.99 -9.12 -19.69
C ILE A 127 3.10 -10.07 -19.22
N THR A 128 2.74 -11.33 -19.04
CA THR A 128 3.66 -12.40 -18.61
C THR A 128 4.15 -13.26 -19.76
N ALA A 129 3.37 -13.35 -20.83
CA ALA A 129 3.75 -13.99 -22.09
C ALA A 129 2.95 -13.40 -23.25
N TYR A 130 3.49 -13.50 -24.46
CA TYR A 130 2.81 -13.16 -25.70
C TYR A 130 3.10 -14.23 -26.75
N SER A 131 2.06 -14.72 -27.41
CA SER A 131 2.18 -15.59 -28.58
C SER A 131 1.81 -14.77 -29.81
N ALA A 132 2.72 -14.66 -30.79
CA ALA A 132 2.45 -14.00 -32.07
C ALA A 132 1.71 -14.90 -33.07
N GLY A 133 1.59 -16.20 -32.74
CA GLY A 133 0.98 -17.19 -33.62
C GLY A 133 1.91 -17.55 -34.77
N THR A 134 1.35 -18.17 -35.81
CA THR A 134 2.08 -18.40 -37.07
C THR A 134 1.24 -17.85 -38.21
N ASP A 135 1.84 -17.55 -39.36
CA ASP A 135 1.10 -17.11 -40.56
C ASP A 135 -0.09 -18.03 -40.94
N ALA A 136 -0.05 -19.31 -40.52
CA ALA A 136 -1.11 -20.29 -40.76
C ALA A 136 -2.26 -20.23 -39.74
N VAL A 137 -2.00 -19.74 -38.52
CA VAL A 137 -2.97 -19.57 -37.43
C VAL A 137 -2.57 -18.28 -36.70
N PRO A 138 -3.07 -17.12 -37.14
CA PRO A 138 -2.76 -15.85 -36.49
C PRO A 138 -3.37 -15.87 -35.09
N VAL A 139 -2.52 -15.67 -34.09
CA VAL A 139 -2.92 -15.63 -32.68
C VAL A 139 -2.11 -14.50 -32.08
N GLY A 140 -2.72 -13.36 -31.75
CA GLY A 140 -2.09 -12.38 -30.88
C GLY A 140 -2.68 -12.56 -29.48
N ASP A 141 -2.17 -13.56 -28.76
CA ASP A 141 -2.66 -13.93 -27.44
C ASP A 141 -1.70 -13.36 -26.38
N ILE A 142 -2.24 -12.46 -25.56
CA ILE A 142 -1.56 -11.87 -24.42
C ILE A 142 -1.95 -12.67 -23.19
N THR A 143 -0.97 -13.25 -22.50
CA THR A 143 -1.17 -13.91 -21.21
C THR A 143 -0.77 -13.02 -20.05
N VAL A 144 -1.63 -12.91 -19.04
CA VAL A 144 -1.41 -12.12 -17.82
C VAL A 144 -1.63 -12.97 -16.57
N ALA A 145 -1.01 -12.58 -15.45
CA ALA A 145 -1.20 -13.31 -14.18
C ALA A 145 -2.58 -13.07 -13.55
N ALA A 146 -3.05 -11.82 -13.60
CA ALA A 146 -4.36 -11.39 -13.12
C ALA A 146 -4.65 -9.98 -13.63
N TRP A 147 -5.93 -9.67 -13.82
CA TRP A 147 -6.40 -8.32 -14.10
C TRP A 147 -6.51 -7.51 -12.80
N LEU A 148 -6.04 -6.27 -12.84
CA LEU A 148 -6.07 -5.32 -11.74
C LEU A 148 -6.92 -4.11 -12.12
N ASN A 149 -7.63 -3.52 -11.17
CA ASN A 149 -8.19 -2.19 -11.35
C ASN A 149 -7.09 -1.11 -11.23
N TYR A 150 -7.38 0.15 -11.56
CA TYR A 150 -6.38 1.24 -11.48
C TYR A 150 -5.89 1.60 -10.07
N ASP A 151 -6.43 0.96 -9.03
CA ASP A 151 -5.94 1.05 -7.65
C ASP A 151 -4.98 -0.08 -7.29
N ASP A 152 -4.56 -0.88 -8.27
CA ASP A 152 -3.68 -2.04 -8.14
C ASP A 152 -4.31 -3.19 -7.32
N ALA A 153 -5.62 -3.18 -7.13
CA ALA A 153 -6.35 -4.29 -6.52
C ALA A 153 -6.80 -5.28 -7.59
N SER A 154 -6.86 -6.56 -7.24
CA SER A 154 -7.40 -7.60 -8.10
C SER A 154 -8.81 -7.25 -8.56
N SER A 155 -9.09 -7.55 -9.83
CA SER A 155 -10.38 -7.33 -10.46
C SER A 155 -10.97 -8.66 -10.90
N SER A 156 -12.28 -8.82 -10.72
CA SER A 156 -13.05 -9.93 -11.30
C SER A 156 -13.50 -9.64 -12.73
N LEU A 157 -13.30 -8.41 -13.22
CA LEU A 157 -13.58 -8.04 -14.61
C LEU A 157 -12.49 -8.59 -15.52
N THR A 158 -12.89 -9.00 -16.72
CA THR A 158 -12.02 -9.53 -17.78
C THR A 158 -12.31 -8.81 -19.09
N PRO A 159 -11.37 -8.78 -20.04
CA PRO A 159 -11.60 -8.19 -21.36
C PRO A 159 -12.75 -8.89 -22.10
N ALA A 160 -13.65 -8.10 -22.69
CA ALA A 160 -14.73 -8.58 -23.52
C ALA A 160 -14.44 -8.38 -25.02
N ASP A 161 -15.17 -9.12 -25.85
CA ASP A 161 -15.16 -8.94 -27.30
C ASP A 161 -15.53 -7.48 -27.67
N GLY A 162 -14.67 -6.85 -28.48
CA GLY A 162 -14.76 -5.45 -28.88
C GLY A 162 -14.26 -4.43 -27.85
N ASP A 163 -13.70 -4.85 -26.71
CA ASP A 163 -13.13 -3.90 -25.75
C ASP A 163 -11.87 -3.22 -26.32
N SER A 164 -11.83 -1.90 -26.20
CA SER A 164 -10.66 -1.12 -26.63
C SER A 164 -9.52 -1.27 -25.62
N TYR A 165 -8.30 -1.49 -26.11
CA TYR A 165 -7.14 -1.66 -25.26
C TYR A 165 -5.95 -0.77 -25.68
N ALA A 166 -5.02 -0.58 -24.74
CA ALA A 166 -3.73 0.05 -24.98
C ALA A 166 -2.60 -0.76 -24.32
N ILE A 167 -1.45 -0.85 -24.98
CA ILE A 167 -0.24 -1.51 -24.48
C ILE A 167 0.87 -0.47 -24.35
N THR A 168 1.50 -0.39 -23.18
CA THR A 168 2.63 0.50 -22.92
C THR A 168 3.80 -0.23 -22.29
N ASP A 169 5.03 0.18 -22.62
CA ASP A 169 6.29 -0.41 -22.10
C ASP A 169 6.57 -0.05 -20.63
N VAL A 170 5.89 0.96 -20.11
CA VAL A 170 5.94 1.39 -18.71
C VAL A 170 4.54 1.55 -18.14
N LYS A 171 4.41 1.52 -16.80
CA LYS A 171 3.12 1.73 -16.14
C LYS A 171 2.65 3.18 -16.33
N THR A 172 1.54 3.34 -17.05
CA THR A 172 0.85 4.62 -17.31
C THR A 172 -0.49 4.69 -16.60
N VAL A 173 -1.15 5.85 -16.68
CA VAL A 173 -2.51 6.04 -16.16
C VAL A 173 -3.52 5.79 -17.28
N ALA A 174 -4.27 4.69 -17.16
CA ALA A 174 -5.30 4.29 -18.12
C ALA A 174 -4.76 4.18 -19.56
N GLY A 175 -3.58 3.58 -19.73
CA GLY A 175 -2.94 3.34 -21.03
C GLY A 175 -2.41 4.59 -21.74
N ASP A 176 -2.64 5.80 -21.22
CA ASP A 176 -2.21 7.04 -21.85
C ASP A 176 -0.73 7.31 -21.62
N LYS A 177 0.08 7.21 -22.68
CA LYS A 177 1.53 7.43 -22.63
C LYS A 177 1.94 8.84 -22.18
N ALA A 178 1.05 9.80 -22.13
CA ALA A 178 1.33 11.13 -21.57
C ALA A 178 1.04 11.23 -20.06
N ARG A 179 0.61 10.16 -19.39
CA ARG A 179 0.17 10.18 -17.98
C ARG A 179 0.85 9.09 -17.17
N TYR A 180 1.44 9.49 -16.05
CA TYR A 180 2.27 8.62 -15.20
C TYR A 180 1.85 8.70 -13.75
N TRP A 181 1.82 7.56 -13.07
CA TRP A 181 1.64 7.52 -11.62
C TRP A 181 2.88 8.08 -10.92
N LEU A 182 2.64 8.89 -9.89
CA LEU A 182 3.68 9.30 -8.94
C LEU A 182 3.69 8.37 -7.74
N ASP A 183 4.78 8.42 -6.97
CA ASP A 183 4.91 7.68 -5.72
C ASP A 183 3.69 7.93 -4.82
N GLN A 184 3.23 6.90 -4.10
CA GLN A 184 2.08 7.01 -3.20
C GLN A 184 2.28 8.07 -2.10
N ASP A 185 3.53 8.31 -1.71
CA ASP A 185 3.92 9.31 -0.71
C ASP A 185 4.11 10.71 -1.32
N PHE A 186 3.73 10.94 -2.58
CA PHE A 186 3.86 12.24 -3.22
C PHE A 186 2.96 13.28 -2.54
N GLY A 187 3.55 14.36 -2.02
CA GLY A 187 2.82 15.47 -1.41
C GLY A 187 2.62 16.63 -2.37
N ARG A 188 3.72 17.32 -2.71
CA ARG A 188 3.70 18.45 -3.65
C ARG A 188 5.03 18.63 -4.37
N VAL A 189 5.00 19.25 -5.55
CA VAL A 189 6.22 19.66 -6.26
C VAL A 189 6.97 20.71 -5.44
N ALA A 190 8.28 20.53 -5.27
CA ALA A 190 9.14 21.39 -4.43
C ALA A 190 10.16 22.22 -5.22
N GLY A 191 10.24 22.03 -6.54
CA GLY A 191 11.22 22.75 -7.36
C GLY A 191 11.11 22.44 -8.85
N LYS A 192 12.14 22.83 -9.60
CA LYS A 192 12.14 22.72 -11.07
C LYS A 192 12.24 21.27 -11.53
N ILE A 193 11.57 20.98 -12.63
CA ILE A 193 11.71 19.74 -13.36
C ILE A 193 12.91 19.80 -14.30
N THR A 194 13.65 18.70 -14.38
CA THR A 194 14.85 18.58 -15.19
C THR A 194 14.92 17.21 -15.84
N TRP A 195 15.57 17.12 -16.99
CA TRP A 195 15.94 15.84 -17.57
C TRP A 195 17.07 15.19 -16.77
N ALA A 196 17.07 13.86 -16.68
CA ALA A 196 18.18 13.11 -16.09
C ALA A 196 19.47 13.35 -16.90
N SER A 197 20.64 13.19 -16.26
CA SER A 197 21.95 13.59 -16.81
C SER A 197 22.36 12.90 -18.12
N ASN A 198 21.64 11.86 -18.54
CA ASN A 198 21.92 11.09 -19.76
C ASN A 198 20.85 11.27 -20.86
N SER A 199 19.83 12.10 -20.65
CA SER A 199 18.75 12.25 -21.63
C SER A 199 19.11 13.16 -22.82
N ASN A 200 20.29 13.82 -22.83
CA ASN A 200 20.82 14.62 -23.95
C ASN A 200 19.78 15.46 -24.73
N ARG A 201 18.86 16.13 -24.02
CA ARG A 201 17.83 16.97 -24.65
C ARG A 201 18.23 18.44 -24.65
N GLY A 202 18.15 19.07 -25.82
CA GLY A 202 18.44 20.50 -26.02
C GLY A 202 17.30 21.46 -25.68
N HIS A 203 16.16 20.96 -25.20
CA HIS A 203 14.99 21.77 -24.82
C HIS A 203 14.68 21.62 -23.33
N THR A 204 14.13 22.67 -22.73
CA THR A 204 13.79 22.69 -21.32
C THR A 204 12.36 22.17 -21.10
N LEU A 205 12.20 21.23 -20.17
CA LEU A 205 10.90 20.87 -19.62
C LEU A 205 10.54 21.85 -18.50
N GLN A 206 9.30 22.34 -18.48
CA GLN A 206 8.82 23.31 -17.49
C GLN A 206 7.49 22.89 -16.88
N TRP A 207 7.23 23.33 -15.66
CA TRP A 207 5.91 23.19 -15.05
C TRP A 207 4.92 24.14 -15.72
N GLY A 208 3.80 23.61 -16.18
CA GLY A 208 2.67 24.36 -16.71
C GLY A 208 1.39 24.10 -15.91
N HIS A 209 0.31 24.72 -16.33
CA HIS A 209 -1.01 24.47 -15.74
C HIS A 209 -1.66 23.25 -16.38
N GLU A 210 -2.31 22.42 -15.56
CA GLU A 210 -3.09 21.26 -16.03
C GLU A 210 -4.11 21.66 -17.11
N ALA A 211 -4.78 22.82 -16.92
CA ALA A 211 -5.76 23.33 -17.87
C ALA A 211 -5.16 23.63 -19.25
N GLU A 212 -3.91 24.10 -19.30
CA GLU A 212 -3.22 24.36 -20.57
C GLU A 212 -2.93 23.05 -21.32
N ILE A 213 -2.42 22.05 -20.61
CA ILE A 213 -2.17 20.72 -21.19
C ILE A 213 -3.49 20.11 -21.69
N ARG A 214 -4.56 20.17 -20.89
CA ARG A 214 -5.88 19.66 -21.29
C ARG A 214 -6.41 20.38 -22.54
N ALA A 215 -6.30 21.70 -22.61
CA ALA A 215 -6.76 22.48 -23.75
C ALA A 215 -5.98 22.15 -25.04
N ARG A 216 -4.66 21.92 -24.95
CA ARG A 216 -3.85 21.52 -26.11
C ARG A 216 -4.24 20.13 -26.61
N ARG A 217 -4.39 19.18 -25.68
CA ARG A 217 -4.71 17.78 -26.00
C ARG A 217 -6.15 17.58 -26.50
N GLU A 218 -7.08 18.45 -26.12
CA GLU A 218 -8.45 18.45 -26.67
C GLU A 218 -8.48 18.77 -28.17
N VAL A 219 -7.58 19.64 -28.63
CA VAL A 219 -7.50 20.02 -30.05
C VAL A 219 -6.74 18.96 -30.85
N THR A 220 -5.58 18.53 -30.38
CA THR A 220 -4.76 17.51 -31.05
C THR A 220 -3.84 16.84 -30.04
N VAL A 221 -3.82 15.50 -30.03
CA VAL A 221 -2.80 14.75 -29.29
C VAL A 221 -1.52 14.78 -30.13
N SER A 222 -0.62 15.69 -29.78
CA SER A 222 0.70 15.76 -30.41
C SER A 222 1.66 14.77 -29.77
N THR A 223 2.45 14.07 -30.58
CA THR A 223 3.56 13.24 -30.11
C THR A 223 4.87 14.00 -30.33
N GLY A 224 5.81 13.86 -29.41
CA GLY A 224 7.10 14.53 -29.49
C GLY A 224 7.87 14.45 -28.18
N TYR A 225 8.81 15.37 -28.00
CA TYR A 225 9.49 15.50 -26.72
C TYR A 225 8.70 16.46 -25.81
N PRO A 226 8.29 16.01 -24.62
CA PRO A 226 7.61 16.86 -23.65
C PRO A 226 8.33 18.17 -23.40
N ASN A 227 7.61 19.28 -23.44
CA ASN A 227 8.14 20.59 -23.06
C ASN A 227 7.37 21.21 -21.88
N ILE A 228 6.17 20.71 -21.58
CA ILE A 228 5.36 21.12 -20.44
C ILE A 228 4.95 19.88 -19.66
N ALA A 229 5.00 19.98 -18.34
CA ALA A 229 4.49 18.99 -17.41
C ALA A 229 3.56 19.64 -16.38
N ALA A 230 2.59 18.89 -15.88
CA ALA A 230 1.76 19.29 -14.75
C ALA A 230 1.52 18.08 -13.84
N VAL A 231 1.35 18.35 -12.55
CA VAL A 231 0.96 17.32 -11.57
C VAL A 231 -0.45 17.61 -11.10
N ARG A 232 -1.30 16.58 -11.03
CA ARG A 232 -2.65 16.71 -10.49
C ARG A 232 -3.03 15.50 -9.63
N ARG A 233 -4.07 15.67 -8.81
CA ARG A 233 -4.69 14.55 -8.10
C ARG A 233 -5.52 13.73 -9.07
N TYR A 234 -5.42 12.42 -8.98
CA TYR A 234 -6.23 11.51 -9.76
C TYR A 234 -7.60 11.32 -9.08
N ARG A 235 -8.65 11.87 -9.70
CA ARG A 235 -10.04 11.79 -9.21
C ARG A 235 -10.14 12.21 -7.72
N ASN A 236 -10.97 11.53 -6.94
CA ASN A 236 -11.15 11.75 -5.50
C ASN A 236 -10.17 10.92 -4.64
N GLN A 237 -9.14 10.34 -5.26
CA GLN A 237 -8.18 9.49 -4.57
C GLN A 237 -6.96 10.30 -4.14
N ARG A 238 -6.22 9.76 -3.17
CA ARG A 238 -4.94 10.33 -2.69
C ARG A 238 -3.75 9.95 -3.58
N ARG A 239 -3.99 9.53 -4.83
CA ARG A 239 -2.94 9.29 -5.83
C ARG A 239 -2.72 10.53 -6.68
N TRP A 240 -1.47 10.77 -7.05
CA TRP A 240 -1.09 11.86 -7.94
C TRP A 240 -0.62 11.30 -9.27
N GLU A 241 -0.94 12.03 -10.33
CA GLU A 241 -0.42 11.73 -11.66
C GLU A 241 0.37 12.93 -12.20
N LEU A 242 1.40 12.59 -12.96
CA LEU A 242 2.12 13.51 -13.82
C LEU A 242 1.54 13.43 -15.21
N ILE A 243 1.25 14.59 -15.80
CA ILE A 243 0.80 14.71 -17.18
C ILE A 243 1.83 15.53 -17.94
N VAL A 244 2.18 15.07 -19.14
CA VAL A 244 3.14 15.74 -20.02
C VAL A 244 2.51 16.08 -21.37
N ASP A 245 3.05 17.11 -22.02
CA ASP A 245 2.68 17.49 -23.39
C ASP A 245 3.93 18.01 -24.13
N PRO A 246 4.16 17.63 -25.39
CA PRO A 246 3.52 16.53 -26.16
C PRO A 246 3.64 15.14 -25.53
N SER A 247 2.89 14.14 -26.03
CA SER A 247 3.04 12.73 -25.64
C SER A 247 4.45 12.21 -26.00
N PRO A 248 5.16 11.51 -25.09
CA PRO A 248 6.55 11.15 -25.30
C PRO A 248 6.74 10.09 -26.40
N ILE A 249 7.83 10.21 -27.17
CA ILE A 249 8.21 9.27 -28.23
C ILE A 249 9.47 8.46 -27.90
N ALA A 250 10.06 8.68 -26.73
CA ALA A 250 11.31 8.06 -26.32
C ALA A 250 11.31 7.81 -24.81
N ALA A 251 12.03 6.77 -24.37
CA ALA A 251 12.16 6.37 -22.99
C ALA A 251 13.11 7.28 -22.18
N ASP A 252 12.81 8.58 -22.15
CA ASP A 252 13.58 9.56 -21.39
C ASP A 252 13.15 9.60 -19.93
N THR A 253 14.10 9.83 -19.02
CA THR A 253 13.83 10.00 -17.59
C THR A 253 13.87 11.46 -17.20
N ILE A 254 12.86 11.91 -16.47
CA ILE A 254 12.81 13.21 -15.82
C ILE A 254 13.00 13.07 -14.31
N MET A 255 13.53 14.12 -13.72
CA MET A 255 13.77 14.22 -12.29
C MET A 255 13.27 15.56 -11.78
N PHE A 256 12.57 15.55 -10.66
CA PHE A 256 12.14 16.77 -9.99
C PHE A 256 12.05 16.58 -8.48
N PRO A 257 12.38 17.62 -7.70
CA PRO A 257 12.23 17.55 -6.26
C PRO A 257 10.75 17.67 -5.86
N TYR A 258 10.34 16.87 -4.89
CA TYR A 258 9.01 16.92 -4.29
C TYR A 258 9.10 16.84 -2.77
N GLU A 259 8.08 17.38 -2.11
CA GLU A 259 7.87 17.19 -0.68
C GLU A 259 7.03 15.96 -0.46
N LEU A 260 7.56 15.04 0.35
CA LEU A 260 6.88 13.86 0.82
C LEU A 260 5.62 14.26 1.61
N GLY A 261 4.48 13.67 1.22
CA GLY A 261 3.26 13.68 2.00
C GLY A 261 3.33 12.58 3.06
N PHE A 262 3.01 12.92 4.31
CA PHE A 262 2.64 11.90 5.28
C PHE A 262 1.12 11.78 5.23
N ASP A 263 0.63 10.57 5.01
CA ASP A 263 -0.81 10.33 5.02
C ASP A 263 -1.29 10.04 6.45
N GLU A 264 -1.77 8.84 6.70
CA GLU A 264 -2.13 8.33 8.01
C GLU A 264 -1.46 6.99 8.24
N LEU A 265 -1.12 6.71 9.49
CA LEU A 265 -0.79 5.36 9.92
C LEU A 265 -2.04 4.50 9.71
N ARG A 266 -1.93 3.52 8.80
CA ARG A 266 -2.94 2.49 8.56
C ARG A 266 -2.47 1.20 9.19
N MET A 267 -3.24 0.71 10.14
CA MET A 267 -2.94 -0.52 10.85
C MET A 267 -4.23 -0.99 11.49
N GLU A 268 -4.52 -2.27 11.37
CA GLU A 268 -5.69 -2.87 12.00
C GLU A 268 -5.29 -4.05 12.88
N GLY A 269 -5.97 -4.19 14.02
CA GLY A 269 -5.77 -5.29 14.96
C GLY A 269 -7.03 -6.15 15.04
N GLY A 270 -6.89 -7.37 15.53
CA GLY A 270 -8.03 -8.24 15.77
C GLY A 270 -7.67 -9.48 16.57
N ILE A 271 -8.68 -10.30 16.86
CA ILE A 271 -8.54 -11.58 17.54
C ILE A 271 -9.17 -12.63 16.64
N SER A 272 -8.40 -13.64 16.23
CA SER A 272 -8.92 -14.67 15.35
C SER A 272 -10.00 -15.50 16.02
N ASN A 273 -11.07 -15.81 15.27
CA ASN A 273 -12.02 -16.86 15.63
C ASN A 273 -11.43 -18.23 15.29
N TYR A 274 -10.64 -18.30 14.21
CA TYR A 274 -10.05 -19.53 13.70
C TYR A 274 -8.76 -19.26 12.90
N GLY A 275 -7.91 -20.27 12.72
CA GLY A 275 -6.64 -20.14 12.00
C GLY A 275 -6.18 -21.45 11.37
N GLY A 276 -5.50 -21.35 10.22
CA GLY A 276 -4.98 -22.47 9.45
C GLY A 276 -3.60 -22.19 8.85
N THR A 277 -3.11 -23.09 8.00
CA THR A 277 -1.79 -22.96 7.33
C THR A 277 -1.70 -21.79 6.36
N THR A 278 -2.82 -21.45 5.74
CA THR A 278 -2.88 -20.45 4.66
C THR A 278 -3.95 -19.38 4.92
N TYR A 279 -4.48 -19.33 6.14
CA TYR A 279 -5.54 -18.37 6.45
C TYR A 279 -5.69 -18.07 7.95
N LEU A 280 -6.36 -16.95 8.22
CA LEU A 280 -6.87 -16.55 9.54
C LEU A 280 -8.29 -16.02 9.38
N VAL A 281 -9.20 -16.40 10.27
CA VAL A 281 -10.60 -15.94 10.25
C VAL A 281 -10.84 -15.00 11.42
N ASP A 282 -11.37 -13.83 11.13
CA ASP A 282 -11.84 -12.86 12.11
C ASP A 282 -13.22 -12.34 11.70
N ASP A 283 -14.24 -12.84 12.36
CA ASP A 283 -15.64 -12.61 12.05
C ASP A 283 -16.12 -11.20 12.35
N ASP A 284 -15.39 -10.44 13.17
CA ASP A 284 -15.79 -9.09 13.59
C ASP A 284 -15.33 -8.02 12.58
N ARG A 285 -14.61 -8.45 11.53
CA ARG A 285 -14.18 -7.62 10.39
C ARG A 285 -15.33 -7.25 9.46
N TRP A 286 -15.26 -6.07 8.86
CA TRP A 286 -16.31 -5.47 8.03
C TRP A 286 -15.76 -4.75 6.78
N GLU A 287 -14.45 -4.85 6.56
CA GLU A 287 -13.78 -4.30 5.40
C GLU A 287 -14.27 -5.00 4.11
N PRO A 288 -14.19 -4.33 2.94
CA PRO A 288 -14.54 -4.96 1.67
C PRO A 288 -13.50 -6.01 1.26
N SER A 289 -13.88 -6.92 0.35
CA SER A 289 -12.96 -7.94 -0.15
C SER A 289 -11.72 -7.31 -0.77
N ASN A 290 -10.57 -7.99 -0.68
CA ASN A 290 -9.24 -7.52 -1.10
C ASN A 290 -8.68 -6.31 -0.35
N TYR A 291 -9.35 -5.80 0.70
CA TYR A 291 -8.87 -4.62 1.43
C TYR A 291 -7.44 -4.77 1.98
N PHE A 292 -7.08 -5.97 2.47
CA PHE A 292 -5.76 -6.27 3.02
C PHE A 292 -4.75 -6.81 2.00
N ASN A 293 -5.09 -6.89 0.71
CA ASN A 293 -4.19 -7.52 -0.27
C ASN A 293 -2.84 -6.78 -0.34
N GLY A 294 -1.74 -7.53 -0.19
CA GLY A 294 -0.38 -7.01 -0.12
C GLY A 294 0.03 -6.41 1.23
N TRP A 295 -0.83 -6.46 2.25
CA TRP A 295 -0.50 -6.03 3.61
C TRP A 295 0.25 -7.16 4.35
N THR A 296 1.01 -6.79 5.36
CA THR A 296 1.70 -7.74 6.24
C THR A 296 0.86 -7.99 7.48
N ILE A 297 0.50 -9.24 7.73
CA ILE A 297 -0.13 -9.70 8.98
C ILE A 297 0.94 -10.28 9.92
N THR A 298 0.90 -9.91 11.20
CA THR A 298 1.79 -10.40 12.26
C THR A 298 0.98 -10.93 13.44
N LEU A 299 1.32 -12.12 13.93
CA LEU A 299 0.69 -12.74 15.09
C LEU A 299 1.37 -12.26 16.37
N LEU A 300 0.62 -11.57 17.23
CA LEU A 300 1.12 -10.91 18.44
C LEU A 300 1.03 -11.80 19.68
N ASP A 301 -0.04 -12.58 19.80
CA ASP A 301 -0.32 -13.47 20.92
C ASP A 301 -1.04 -14.76 20.46
N GLY A 302 -1.06 -15.78 21.30
CA GLY A 302 -1.67 -17.08 21.04
C GLY A 302 -0.76 -18.04 20.27
N THR A 303 -1.38 -19.08 19.68
CA THR A 303 -0.67 -20.02 18.80
C THR A 303 -0.16 -19.24 17.58
N GLY A 304 1.09 -19.46 17.21
CA GLY A 304 1.69 -18.77 16.06
C GLY A 304 2.44 -17.48 16.38
N ARG A 305 2.45 -17.00 17.63
CA ARG A 305 3.10 -15.75 18.05
C ARG A 305 4.49 -15.54 17.43
N GLY A 306 4.68 -14.35 16.85
CA GLY A 306 5.91 -13.93 16.17
C GLY A 306 6.04 -14.43 14.73
N SER A 307 5.07 -15.20 14.25
CA SER A 307 4.94 -15.50 12.82
C SER A 307 4.27 -14.33 12.10
N TYR A 308 4.58 -14.16 10.82
CA TYR A 308 4.00 -13.14 9.97
C TYR A 308 3.79 -13.67 8.56
N ALA A 309 2.98 -13.01 7.76
CA ALA A 309 2.79 -13.35 6.36
C ALA A 309 2.37 -12.13 5.54
N THR A 310 2.52 -12.22 4.22
CA THR A 310 1.88 -11.26 3.30
C THR A 310 0.50 -11.78 2.95
N VAL A 311 -0.50 -10.92 3.14
CA VAL A 311 -1.90 -11.21 2.80
C VAL A 311 -2.04 -11.23 1.28
N THR A 312 -2.55 -12.35 0.76
CA THR A 312 -2.79 -12.56 -0.67
C THR A 312 -4.22 -12.23 -1.07
N ASP A 313 -5.16 -12.42 -0.15
CA ASP A 313 -6.56 -12.07 -0.33
C ASP A 313 -7.24 -11.81 1.02
N TYR A 314 -8.38 -11.12 0.97
CA TYR A 314 -9.33 -11.03 2.08
C TYR A 314 -10.74 -11.23 1.53
N ASP A 315 -11.38 -12.34 1.89
CA ASP A 315 -12.77 -12.62 1.54
C ASP A 315 -13.69 -12.07 2.62
N SER A 316 -14.67 -11.26 2.19
CA SER A 316 -15.63 -10.55 3.01
C SER A 316 -17.09 -10.94 2.69
N THR A 317 -17.30 -12.07 2.00
CA THR A 317 -18.60 -12.50 1.50
C THR A 317 -19.56 -12.94 2.60
N GLU A 318 -20.85 -12.77 2.35
CA GLU A 318 -21.92 -13.21 3.24
C GLU A 318 -23.16 -13.62 2.44
N GLY A 319 -24.01 -14.45 3.03
CA GLY A 319 -25.23 -14.92 2.37
C GLY A 319 -26.31 -15.36 3.36
N SER A 320 -27.56 -15.29 2.89
CA SER A 320 -28.73 -15.74 3.65
C SER A 320 -28.96 -17.23 3.48
N ILE A 321 -29.07 -17.95 4.61
CA ILE A 321 -29.40 -19.36 4.65
C ILE A 321 -30.91 -19.53 4.58
N THR A 322 -31.38 -20.30 3.60
CA THR A 322 -32.81 -20.54 3.36
C THR A 322 -33.30 -21.87 3.92
N ALA A 323 -32.41 -22.85 4.14
CA ALA A 323 -32.77 -24.16 4.70
C ALA A 323 -31.54 -24.94 5.17
N PHE A 324 -31.76 -25.83 6.14
CA PHE A 324 -30.84 -26.91 6.53
C PHE A 324 -31.46 -28.27 6.19
N ALA A 325 -30.62 -29.21 5.78
CA ALA A 325 -31.02 -30.59 5.52
C ALA A 325 -29.90 -31.56 5.94
N ASP A 326 -30.23 -32.86 6.01
CA ASP A 326 -29.22 -33.89 6.18
C ASP A 326 -28.23 -33.86 4.99
N GLY A 327 -26.94 -33.94 5.31
CA GLY A 327 -25.88 -33.91 4.31
C GLY A 327 -25.72 -35.24 3.57
N THR A 328 -24.68 -35.32 2.73
CA THR A 328 -24.33 -36.53 1.99
C THR A 328 -23.87 -37.67 2.90
N ASP A 329 -23.27 -37.36 4.06
CA ASP A 329 -22.95 -38.32 5.10
C ASP A 329 -23.98 -38.22 6.23
N THR A 330 -25.06 -38.98 6.10
CA THR A 330 -26.22 -38.96 6.98
C THR A 330 -25.83 -39.04 8.46
N GLY A 331 -26.25 -38.04 9.23
CA GLY A 331 -25.98 -37.95 10.67
C GLY A 331 -24.56 -37.48 11.03
N VAL A 332 -23.74 -37.11 10.04
CA VAL A 332 -22.38 -36.56 10.23
C VAL A 332 -22.31 -35.14 9.67
N THR A 333 -22.83 -34.92 8.47
CA THR A 333 -22.82 -33.61 7.82
C THR A 333 -24.22 -32.99 7.73
N THR A 334 -24.26 -31.67 7.69
CA THR A 334 -25.48 -30.89 7.46
C THR A 334 -25.31 -30.12 6.16
N LYS A 335 -26.28 -30.27 5.26
CA LYS A 335 -26.40 -29.43 4.06
C LYS A 335 -27.01 -28.08 4.44
N VAL A 336 -26.31 -27.01 4.09
CA VAL A 336 -26.74 -25.62 4.21
C VAL A 336 -27.14 -25.12 2.83
N THR A 337 -28.35 -24.58 2.69
CA THR A 337 -28.85 -24.02 1.42
C THR A 337 -28.73 -22.50 1.44
N SER A 338 -27.88 -21.95 0.56
CA SER A 338 -27.68 -20.52 0.33
C SER A 338 -27.00 -20.33 -1.02
N THR A 339 -27.28 -19.26 -1.76
CA THR A 339 -26.41 -18.85 -2.88
C THR A 339 -25.03 -18.47 -2.34
N HIS A 340 -23.95 -18.95 -2.96
CA HIS A 340 -22.58 -18.68 -2.52
C HIS A 340 -21.53 -18.89 -3.63
N ALA A 341 -20.32 -18.41 -3.37
CA ALA A 341 -19.10 -18.70 -4.16
C ALA A 341 -18.08 -19.56 -3.38
N LEU A 342 -18.49 -20.12 -2.25
CA LEU A 342 -17.65 -20.92 -1.34
C LEU A 342 -17.08 -22.18 -2.01
N SER A 343 -15.90 -22.58 -1.54
CA SER A 343 -15.13 -23.77 -1.91
C SER A 343 -14.97 -24.75 -0.73
N ASN A 344 -14.55 -25.98 -1.02
CA ASN A 344 -14.26 -26.96 0.03
C ASN A 344 -13.04 -26.54 0.86
N GLY A 345 -13.14 -26.58 2.19
CA GLY A 345 -12.10 -26.13 3.10
C GLY A 345 -12.22 -24.67 3.56
N ASP A 346 -13.09 -23.87 2.92
CA ASP A 346 -13.41 -22.52 3.38
C ASP A 346 -14.01 -22.55 4.79
N VAL A 347 -13.78 -21.48 5.54
CA VAL A 347 -14.32 -21.35 6.90
C VAL A 347 -15.40 -20.28 6.90
N VAL A 348 -16.58 -20.67 7.38
CA VAL A 348 -17.75 -19.79 7.49
C VAL A 348 -18.22 -19.71 8.92
N THR A 349 -18.72 -18.55 9.30
CA THR A 349 -19.43 -18.37 10.56
C THR A 349 -20.92 -18.20 10.30
N ILE A 350 -21.69 -19.11 10.87
CA ILE A 350 -23.14 -19.14 10.80
C ILE A 350 -23.69 -18.47 12.05
N SER A 351 -24.72 -17.64 11.89
CA SER A 351 -25.41 -16.94 12.97
C SER A 351 -26.91 -16.80 12.68
N GLY A 352 -27.69 -16.58 13.75
CA GLY A 352 -29.13 -16.37 13.65
C GLY A 352 -29.94 -17.65 13.56
N THR A 353 -29.36 -18.79 13.91
CA THR A 353 -29.97 -20.12 13.91
C THR A 353 -30.09 -20.68 15.32
N THR A 354 -30.87 -21.75 15.51
CA THR A 354 -30.97 -22.38 16.84
C THR A 354 -29.85 -23.39 17.06
N SER A 355 -29.52 -24.17 16.02
CA SER A 355 -28.68 -25.36 16.14
C SER A 355 -27.30 -25.23 15.51
N TYR A 356 -27.06 -24.16 14.75
CA TYR A 356 -25.90 -24.03 13.86
C TYR A 356 -25.14 -22.72 14.04
N ASP A 357 -25.31 -22.01 15.16
CA ASP A 357 -24.52 -20.80 15.43
C ASP A 357 -23.08 -21.18 15.80
N GLY A 358 -22.11 -20.70 15.03
CA GLY A 358 -20.69 -21.00 15.23
C GLY A 358 -19.87 -20.95 13.94
N THR A 359 -18.58 -21.29 14.06
CA THR A 359 -17.62 -21.32 12.95
C THR A 359 -17.42 -22.76 12.47
N PHE A 360 -17.55 -22.98 11.16
CA PHE A 360 -17.49 -24.31 10.53
C PHE A 360 -16.55 -24.30 9.33
N VAL A 361 -15.80 -25.39 9.16
CA VAL A 361 -15.07 -25.68 7.91
C VAL A 361 -16.04 -26.37 6.96
N ILE A 362 -16.15 -25.87 5.72
CA ILE A 362 -16.97 -26.49 4.68
C ILE A 362 -16.34 -27.82 4.29
N SER A 363 -17.10 -28.90 4.43
CA SER A 363 -16.67 -30.27 4.10
C SER A 363 -16.94 -30.66 2.65
N GLY A 364 -17.81 -29.91 1.97
CA GLY A 364 -18.14 -30.13 0.57
C GLY A 364 -19.05 -29.07 -0.01
N VAL A 365 -18.89 -28.78 -1.30
CA VAL A 365 -19.77 -27.89 -2.07
C VAL A 365 -20.62 -28.73 -3.00
N ILE A 366 -21.94 -28.74 -2.80
CA ILE A 366 -22.86 -29.57 -3.59
C ILE A 366 -23.28 -28.82 -4.86
N SER A 367 -23.49 -27.51 -4.76
CA SER A 367 -23.87 -26.63 -5.87
C SER A 367 -23.55 -25.18 -5.54
N THR A 368 -23.80 -24.24 -6.46
CA THR A 368 -23.73 -22.79 -6.19
C THR A 368 -24.79 -22.27 -5.21
N THR A 369 -25.69 -23.15 -4.77
CA THR A 369 -26.79 -22.83 -3.85
C THR A 369 -26.78 -23.69 -2.59
N SER A 370 -25.74 -24.50 -2.37
CA SER A 370 -25.66 -25.33 -1.17
C SER A 370 -24.28 -25.93 -0.92
N PHE A 371 -23.88 -25.92 0.35
CA PHE A 371 -22.64 -26.50 0.85
C PHE A 371 -22.91 -27.39 2.07
N GLU A 372 -21.90 -28.10 2.55
CA GLU A 372 -21.97 -28.96 3.74
C GLU A 372 -21.00 -28.53 4.82
N ILE A 373 -21.44 -28.67 6.07
CA ILE A 373 -20.61 -28.51 7.26
C ILE A 373 -20.55 -29.85 8.03
N THR A 374 -19.42 -30.09 8.70
CA THR A 374 -19.25 -31.26 9.58
C THR A 374 -19.98 -31.06 10.90
N ASN A 375 -21.30 -31.21 10.87
CA ASN A 375 -22.16 -31.23 12.05
C ASN A 375 -23.39 -32.10 11.76
N ALA A 376 -23.83 -32.89 12.73
CA ALA A 376 -24.98 -33.77 12.57
C ALA A 376 -26.26 -32.95 12.36
N TYR A 377 -27.10 -33.37 11.40
CA TYR A 377 -28.36 -32.67 11.15
C TYR A 377 -29.30 -32.75 12.36
N VAL A 378 -29.77 -31.59 12.79
CA VAL A 378 -30.84 -31.40 13.76
C VAL A 378 -31.99 -30.77 13.00
N ALA A 379 -33.17 -31.38 13.08
CA ALA A 379 -34.37 -30.83 12.44
C ALA A 379 -34.63 -29.41 12.96
N ASP A 380 -34.36 -28.42 12.12
CA ASP A 380 -34.44 -27.00 12.41
C ASP A 380 -35.01 -26.28 11.18
N ASP A 381 -36.01 -25.42 11.40
CA ASP A 381 -36.65 -24.59 10.36
C ASP A 381 -35.99 -23.19 10.30
N ALA A 382 -34.78 -23.05 10.85
CA ALA A 382 -34.13 -21.75 10.97
C ALA A 382 -33.62 -21.22 9.61
N THR A 383 -34.02 -20.00 9.30
CA THR A 383 -33.27 -19.10 8.41
C THR A 383 -32.13 -18.49 9.20
N GLY A 384 -30.97 -18.26 8.57
CA GLY A 384 -29.83 -17.63 9.21
C GLY A 384 -28.95 -16.89 8.21
N THR A 385 -27.75 -16.51 8.63
CA THR A 385 -26.75 -15.91 7.75
C THR A 385 -25.42 -16.61 7.94
N TRP A 386 -24.71 -16.84 6.85
CA TRP A 386 -23.28 -17.19 6.89
C TRP A 386 -22.47 -15.98 6.45
N LYS A 387 -21.26 -15.86 7.02
CA LYS A 387 -20.24 -14.90 6.57
C LYS A 387 -18.89 -15.61 6.49
N GLN A 388 -18.08 -15.19 5.52
CA GLN A 388 -16.68 -15.51 5.38
C GLN A 388 -15.89 -14.22 5.59
N ARG A 389 -15.01 -14.23 6.59
CA ARG A 389 -14.14 -13.09 6.93
C ARG A 389 -12.71 -13.60 7.02
N GLN A 390 -12.25 -14.16 5.90
CA GLN A 390 -11.03 -14.94 5.83
C GLN A 390 -9.91 -14.11 5.22
N ILE A 391 -8.82 -13.95 5.98
CA ILE A 391 -7.55 -13.39 5.50
C ILE A 391 -6.71 -14.55 4.97
N GLU A 392 -6.37 -14.51 3.69
CA GLU A 392 -5.57 -15.54 3.04
C GLU A 392 -4.10 -15.15 2.96
N VAL A 393 -3.23 -16.13 3.14
CA VAL A 393 -1.78 -15.98 3.08
C VAL A 393 -1.16 -17.19 2.37
N ALA A 394 -0.05 -16.99 1.67
CA ALA A 394 0.63 -18.08 0.98
C ALA A 394 1.30 -19.08 1.94
N ASP A 395 1.99 -18.58 2.97
CA ASP A 395 2.60 -19.36 4.06
C ASP A 395 2.85 -18.42 5.25
N TRP A 396 2.81 -18.98 6.46
CA TRP A 396 3.28 -18.27 7.65
C TRP A 396 4.80 -18.35 7.71
N LEU A 397 5.45 -17.20 7.88
CA LEU A 397 6.89 -17.06 8.00
C LEU A 397 7.29 -16.86 9.46
N LYS A 398 8.46 -17.35 9.84
CA LYS A 398 9.07 -17.02 11.14
C LYS A 398 9.61 -15.59 11.10
N SER A 399 9.89 -15.00 12.26
CA SER A 399 10.44 -13.65 12.40
C SER A 399 11.73 -13.35 11.61
N ASN A 400 12.48 -14.38 11.18
CA ASN A 400 13.67 -14.25 10.33
C ASN A 400 13.39 -14.38 8.83
N GLY A 401 12.12 -14.52 8.42
CA GLY A 401 11.68 -14.73 7.04
C GLY A 401 11.84 -16.15 6.50
N SER A 402 12.29 -17.12 7.30
CA SER A 402 12.26 -18.52 6.86
C SER A 402 10.83 -19.06 6.90
N ALA A 403 10.49 -19.91 5.93
CA ALA A 403 9.25 -20.67 5.86
C ALA A 403 8.99 -21.53 7.13
N ALA A 404 7.79 -22.08 7.21
CA ALA A 404 7.31 -22.88 8.35
C ALA A 404 7.23 -22.08 9.67
N GLY A 405 6.63 -20.90 9.59
CA GLY A 405 6.01 -20.24 10.74
C GLY A 405 4.98 -21.15 11.41
N ILE A 406 4.59 -20.80 12.63
CA ILE A 406 3.57 -21.57 13.36
C ILE A 406 2.21 -20.97 13.00
N ASN A 407 1.27 -21.82 12.58
CA ASN A 407 -0.07 -21.41 12.19
C ASN A 407 -0.80 -20.70 13.35
N PRO A 408 -1.66 -19.70 13.06
CA PRO A 408 -2.57 -19.15 14.05
C PRO A 408 -3.54 -20.22 14.54
N GLY A 409 -3.97 -20.09 15.79
CA GLY A 409 -5.05 -20.87 16.37
C GLY A 409 -6.32 -20.04 16.51
N THR A 410 -7.25 -20.54 17.31
CA THR A 410 -8.37 -19.73 17.82
C THR A 410 -7.85 -18.74 18.86
N SER A 411 -8.48 -17.57 18.94
CA SER A 411 -8.11 -16.47 19.84
C SER A 411 -6.65 -15.99 19.69
N THR A 412 -6.05 -16.20 18.52
CA THR A 412 -4.73 -15.64 18.19
C THR A 412 -4.91 -14.16 17.90
N ALA A 413 -4.21 -13.34 18.67
CA ALA A 413 -4.29 -11.90 18.55
C ALA A 413 -3.29 -11.44 17.48
N TYR A 414 -3.72 -10.59 16.55
CA TYR A 414 -2.92 -10.24 15.37
C TYR A 414 -3.02 -8.76 15.01
N MET A 415 -2.12 -8.35 14.13
CA MET A 415 -2.03 -7.00 13.58
C MET A 415 -1.75 -7.09 12.08
N ILE A 416 -2.40 -6.25 11.28
CA ILE A 416 -2.18 -6.14 9.84
C ILE A 416 -1.82 -4.69 9.51
N GLU A 417 -0.75 -4.50 8.73
CA GLU A 417 -0.32 -3.19 8.26
C GLU A 417 0.11 -3.20 6.79
N PRO A 418 -0.05 -2.11 6.04
CA PRO A 418 0.47 -2.03 4.67
C PRO A 418 1.99 -2.26 4.64
N ALA A 419 2.49 -2.88 3.57
CA ALA A 419 3.94 -3.12 3.39
C ALA A 419 4.81 -1.84 3.50
N TYR A 420 4.22 -0.67 3.23
CA TYR A 420 4.88 0.63 3.26
C TYR A 420 4.56 1.47 4.50
N ASN A 421 4.08 0.86 5.59
CA ASN A 421 3.81 1.56 6.85
C ASN A 421 5.11 1.87 7.61
N LYS A 422 5.96 2.75 7.06
CA LYS A 422 7.18 3.25 7.72
C LYS A 422 7.05 4.74 7.97
N HIS A 423 7.47 5.18 9.16
CA HIS A 423 7.50 6.61 9.45
C HIS A 423 8.48 7.32 8.48
N PRO A 424 8.11 8.50 7.95
CA PRO A 424 8.81 9.05 6.80
C PRO A 424 10.14 9.75 7.12
N ALA A 425 10.35 10.13 8.38
CA ALA A 425 11.48 10.94 8.79
C ALA A 425 12.80 10.15 8.89
N GLY A 426 12.74 8.83 9.02
CA GLY A 426 13.91 7.97 9.22
C GLY A 426 14.52 8.08 10.63
N LEU A 427 15.43 7.17 10.95
CA LEU A 427 15.96 6.88 12.29
C LEU A 427 16.38 8.10 13.12
N LEU A 428 16.95 9.13 12.48
CA LEU A 428 17.52 10.29 13.18
C LEU A 428 16.47 11.12 13.93
N PHE A 429 15.19 10.91 13.66
CA PHE A 429 14.08 11.69 14.22
C PHE A 429 13.20 10.88 15.17
N ASP A 430 13.55 9.63 15.46
CA ASP A 430 12.73 8.70 16.25
C ASP A 430 12.47 9.25 17.66
N ASP A 431 13.48 9.82 18.30
CA ASP A 431 13.34 10.42 19.64
C ASP A 431 12.41 11.64 19.63
N ALA A 432 12.51 12.49 18.61
CA ALA A 432 11.65 13.67 18.47
C ALA A 432 10.20 13.28 18.17
N ILE A 433 9.98 12.29 17.30
CA ILE A 433 8.66 11.74 17.00
C ILE A 433 8.06 11.09 18.25
N LEU A 434 8.83 10.26 18.96
CA LEU A 434 8.37 9.62 20.18
C LEU A 434 7.97 10.65 21.24
N SER A 435 8.79 11.69 21.44
CA SER A 435 8.45 12.75 22.38
C SER A 435 7.23 13.55 21.94
N ALA A 436 7.01 13.76 20.63
CA ALA A 436 5.79 14.36 20.12
C ALA A 436 4.56 13.48 20.42
N CYS A 437 4.66 12.16 20.23
CA CYS A 437 3.59 11.22 20.59
C CYS A 437 3.30 11.26 22.10
N LYS A 438 4.33 11.24 22.95
CA LYS A 438 4.17 11.34 24.42
C LYS A 438 3.58 12.69 24.85
N ALA A 439 3.97 13.78 24.20
CA ALA A 439 3.38 15.10 24.41
C ALA A 439 1.88 15.09 24.07
N GLN A 440 1.47 14.42 22.99
CA GLN A 440 0.06 14.27 22.65
C GLN A 440 -0.71 13.40 23.67
N VAL A 441 -0.09 12.35 24.22
CA VAL A 441 -0.70 11.59 25.34
C VAL A 441 -0.97 12.52 26.52
N GLU A 442 0.03 13.30 26.95
CA GLU A 442 -0.11 14.26 28.06
C GLU A 442 -1.15 15.35 27.78
N MET A 443 -1.34 15.77 26.51
CA MET A 443 -2.38 16.73 26.14
C MET A 443 -3.79 16.13 26.13
N GLN A 444 -3.94 14.82 25.88
CA GLN A 444 -5.24 14.15 25.78
C GLN A 444 -5.68 13.49 27.11
N TYR A 445 -4.72 13.09 27.95
CA TYR A 445 -4.97 12.45 29.24
C TYR A 445 -4.52 13.38 30.38
N GLU A 446 -5.48 13.93 31.12
CA GLU A 446 -5.23 14.89 32.22
C GLU A 446 -4.37 14.30 33.35
N ASP A 447 -4.43 12.98 33.54
CA ASP A 447 -3.72 12.25 34.59
C ASP A 447 -2.22 12.02 34.28
N VAL A 448 -1.79 12.26 33.03
CA VAL A 448 -0.40 12.06 32.61
C VAL A 448 0.35 13.39 32.66
N GLN A 449 1.06 13.65 33.76
CA GLN A 449 1.91 14.84 33.92
C GLN A 449 3.40 14.45 33.88
N GLY A 450 3.98 14.45 32.68
CA GLY A 450 5.36 14.01 32.45
C GLY A 450 6.31 15.14 32.02
N GLY A 451 5.78 16.31 31.66
CA GLY A 451 6.57 17.39 31.07
C GLY A 451 7.09 17.05 29.66
N TYR A 452 6.42 16.14 28.95
CA TYR A 452 6.78 15.71 27.60
C TYR A 452 6.53 16.81 26.58
N VAL A 453 5.49 17.63 26.75
CA VAL A 453 5.25 18.81 25.91
C VAL A 453 6.45 19.76 25.96
N GLN A 454 6.94 20.08 27.18
CA GLN A 454 8.10 20.95 27.35
C GLN A 454 9.38 20.31 26.78
N LYS A 455 9.61 19.02 27.07
CA LYS A 455 10.77 18.29 26.54
C LYS A 455 10.80 18.29 25.01
N PHE A 456 9.64 18.10 24.38
CA PHE A 456 9.52 18.11 22.93
C PHE A 456 9.91 19.48 22.35
N TYR A 457 9.31 20.57 22.83
CA TYR A 457 9.58 21.91 22.27
C TYR A 457 10.96 22.47 22.63
N ASP A 458 11.46 22.25 23.85
CA ASP A 458 12.70 22.86 24.32
C ASP A 458 13.96 22.11 23.90
N LYS A 459 13.85 20.79 23.70
CA LYS A 459 15.02 19.93 23.49
C LYS A 459 14.93 19.13 22.21
N ASP A 460 13.95 18.23 22.11
CA ASP A 460 13.99 17.22 21.05
C ASP A 460 13.68 17.81 19.66
N LEU A 461 12.81 18.83 19.59
CA LEU A 461 12.50 19.52 18.35
C LEU A 461 13.69 20.37 17.85
N PRO A 462 14.37 21.20 18.66
CA PRO A 462 15.62 21.86 18.27
C PRO A 462 16.74 20.89 17.88
N ASP A 463 16.87 19.75 18.56
CA ASP A 463 17.85 18.71 18.21
C ASP A 463 17.52 18.11 16.84
N ALA A 464 16.23 17.85 16.55
CA ALA A 464 15.77 17.40 15.24
C ALA A 464 16.04 18.46 14.15
N TRP A 465 15.83 19.75 14.40
CA TRP A 465 16.20 20.82 13.45
C TRP A 465 17.69 20.80 13.13
N THR A 466 18.52 20.60 14.16
CA THR A 466 19.97 20.52 14.02
C THR A 466 20.38 19.28 13.22
N ALA A 467 19.74 18.14 13.47
CA ALA A 467 19.97 16.89 12.72
C ALA A 467 19.60 17.05 11.24
N ASP A 468 18.42 17.58 10.94
CA ASP A 468 17.97 17.87 9.56
C ASP A 468 18.86 18.90 8.85
N GLY A 469 19.39 19.90 9.57
CA GLY A 469 20.38 20.83 9.03
C GLY A 469 21.72 20.17 8.69
N ARG A 470 22.09 19.06 9.35
CA ARG A 470 23.35 18.35 9.14
C ARG A 470 23.29 17.34 7.99
N THR A 471 22.12 16.80 7.66
CA THR A 471 21.94 15.85 6.55
C THR A 471 22.00 16.52 5.18
N ALA A 472 21.85 17.85 5.11
CA ALA A 472 22.03 18.60 3.88
C ALA A 472 23.46 18.42 3.31
N PRO A 473 23.63 18.26 1.98
CA PRO A 473 24.95 18.22 1.35
C PRO A 473 25.74 19.47 1.71
N ARG A 474 26.70 19.33 2.63
CA ARG A 474 27.64 20.41 2.91
C ARG A 474 28.54 20.51 1.70
N LYS A 475 28.60 21.68 1.06
CA LYS A 475 29.74 22.00 0.21
C LYS A 475 30.97 21.85 1.11
N LEU A 476 31.70 20.73 0.96
CA LEU A 476 33.01 20.57 1.57
C LEU A 476 33.82 21.77 1.09
N GLY A 477 34.13 22.69 2.01
CA GLY A 477 34.97 23.84 1.70
C GLY A 477 36.25 23.35 1.01
N LYS A 478 36.83 24.18 0.14
CA LYS A 478 38.10 23.83 -0.53
C LYS A 478 39.09 23.27 0.50
N LEU A 479 39.50 22.01 0.33
CA LEU A 479 40.47 21.31 1.19
C LEU A 479 41.88 21.92 1.14
N THR A 480 42.09 22.98 0.36
CA THR A 480 43.34 23.72 0.28
C THR A 480 43.56 24.55 1.54
N ARG A 481 44.55 24.15 2.35
CA ARG A 481 45.12 24.95 3.46
C ARG A 481 45.40 26.37 2.97
N GLY A 482 44.57 27.34 3.38
CA GLY A 482 44.76 28.77 3.07
C GLY A 482 43.52 29.51 2.59
N GLY A 483 42.40 28.83 2.33
CA GLY A 483 41.13 29.47 1.97
C GLY A 483 40.17 29.57 3.16
N VAL A 484 39.48 30.71 3.26
CA VAL A 484 38.36 30.98 4.19
C VAL A 484 37.46 29.74 4.39
N ARG A 485 37.15 29.41 5.65
CA ARG A 485 36.21 28.32 5.97
C ARG A 485 34.79 28.82 5.72
N TYR A 486 34.14 28.28 4.70
CA TYR A 486 32.74 28.59 4.42
C TYR A 486 31.85 27.64 5.23
N ALA A 487 31.14 28.18 6.22
CA ALA A 487 29.95 27.52 6.77
C ALA A 487 28.75 28.10 6.04
N VAL A 488 28.18 27.35 5.09
CA VAL A 488 26.91 27.72 4.48
C VAL A 488 25.82 27.29 5.45
N ASP A 489 25.36 28.21 6.28
CA ASP A 489 24.12 28.04 7.02
C ASP A 489 22.94 28.51 6.16
N ARG A 490 21.73 27.96 6.37
CA ARG A 490 20.56 28.03 5.46
C ARG A 490 20.15 29.42 4.96
N LEU A 491 20.67 30.52 5.52
CA LEU A 491 20.06 31.83 5.38
C LEU A 491 20.96 33.03 5.11
N ASN A 492 22.27 32.92 5.28
CA ASN A 492 23.20 33.97 4.91
C ASN A 492 24.55 33.30 4.70
N VAL A 493 25.22 33.63 3.61
CA VAL A 493 26.65 33.39 3.53
C VAL A 493 27.28 34.40 4.50
N SER A 494 27.36 34.04 5.77
CA SER A 494 28.16 34.80 6.73
C SER A 494 29.62 34.60 6.33
N TYR A 495 30.25 35.66 5.85
CA TYR A 495 31.67 35.65 5.54
C TYR A 495 32.41 35.74 6.87
N TYR A 496 33.40 34.89 7.08
CA TYR A 496 34.31 35.00 8.23
C TYR A 496 35.72 35.23 7.71
N ASN A 497 36.46 36.14 8.33
CA ASN A 497 37.87 36.35 7.95
C ASN A 497 38.74 35.19 8.48
N ILE A 498 40.05 35.26 8.22
CA ILE A 498 41.01 34.23 8.67
C ILE A 498 41.14 34.14 10.20
N ASP A 499 40.76 35.20 10.91
CA ASP A 499 40.83 35.32 12.37
C ASP A 499 39.53 34.86 13.07
N GLY A 500 38.49 34.53 12.29
CA GLY A 500 37.20 34.05 12.80
C GLY A 500 36.17 35.15 13.08
N ASP A 501 36.47 36.39 12.72
CA ASP A 501 35.52 37.50 12.85
C ASP A 501 34.47 37.45 11.75
N LEU A 502 33.24 37.81 12.10
CA LEU A 502 32.12 37.92 11.17
C LEU A 502 32.34 39.15 10.27
N VAL A 503 32.53 38.92 8.97
CA VAL A 503 32.64 39.95 7.94
C VAL A 503 31.22 40.21 7.44
N GLU A 504 30.61 41.28 7.92
CA GLU A 504 29.30 41.73 7.42
C GLU A 504 29.36 41.96 5.90
N ALA A 505 28.31 41.55 5.20
CA ALA A 505 28.10 41.87 3.78
C ALA A 505 27.45 43.25 3.63
#